data_AF-A0A2V6YQ82-F1
#
_entry.id   AF-A0A2V6YQ82-F1
#
_cell.length_a   1.000
_cell.length_b   1.000
_cell.length_c   1.000
_cell.angle_alpha   90.00
_cell.angle_beta   90.00
_cell.angle_gamma   90.00
#
_symmetry.space_group_name_H-M   'P 1'
#
loop_
_entity.id
_entity.type
_entity.pdbx_description
1 polymer ?
#
loop_
_entity_poly.entity_id
_entity_poly.type
_entity_poly.pdbx_seq_one_letter_code
_entity_poly.pdbx_strand_id
1 'polypeptide(L)'
;MNVHITPTMLGQVVISGILSGALYAMVALGLALIFGVMRIINVAHGPLLMLGAYTTYFLYSALGINPYLTVPVSMLVLFVVGVLLERTLVFRVVDAPELSSLLLTFGISIALVNLAQLLFTSDLRAVEYLTGSWVVGPFALSKSRLVAFVFAGALTGLAFLFLGWTKLGKAIRATSQSREVAMVCGINVQRIHLITFGLAAALAAAGGALIAVIVAIQPEMGQIWTFKSFLVIVLGGAGNYPGALLGGVLLGLIEQVASLFLTTQLSEVVAYVLLVVILLVRPTGLLGGRQT
;
A
#
# COMPACT_ATOMS: atom_id res chain seq x y z
N MET A 1 33.83 10.84 3.54
CA MET A 1 33.51 10.66 2.11
C MET A 1 32.69 11.88 1.70
N ASN A 2 33.29 12.87 1.04
CA ASN A 2 32.59 14.11 0.69
C ASN A 2 31.70 13.85 -0.53
N VAL A 3 30.40 13.67 -0.30
CA VAL A 3 29.41 13.54 -1.36
C VAL A 3 29.25 14.92 -2.03
N HIS A 4 29.83 15.09 -3.22
CA HIS A 4 29.60 16.29 -4.03
C HIS A 4 28.21 16.19 -4.67
N ILE A 5 27.22 16.83 -4.05
CA ILE A 5 25.84 16.85 -4.55
C ILE A 5 25.77 17.79 -5.75
N THR A 6 25.46 17.24 -6.92
CA THR A 6 25.20 18.03 -8.12
C THR A 6 23.71 18.36 -8.24
N PRO A 7 23.33 19.48 -8.87
CA PRO A 7 21.93 19.83 -9.11
C PRO A 7 21.15 18.73 -9.88
N THR A 8 21.84 18.01 -10.75
CA THR A 8 21.28 16.87 -11.50
C THR A 8 20.94 15.69 -10.60
N MET A 9 21.75 15.40 -9.58
CA MET A 9 21.44 14.36 -8.59
C MET A 9 20.20 14.71 -7.77
N LEU A 10 20.05 15.99 -7.37
CA LEU A 10 18.85 16.44 -6.66
C LEU A 10 17.59 16.28 -7.53
N GLY A 11 17.65 16.70 -8.80
CA GLY A 11 16.53 16.52 -9.73
C GLY A 11 16.17 15.04 -9.92
N GLN A 12 17.16 14.16 -10.10
CA GLN A 12 16.97 12.72 -10.26
C GLN A 12 16.30 12.08 -9.04
N VAL A 13 16.70 12.50 -7.84
CA VAL A 13 16.15 12.01 -6.58
C VAL A 13 14.71 12.48 -6.37
N VAL A 14 14.40 13.74 -6.68
CA VAL A 14 13.03 14.26 -6.60
C VAL A 14 12.11 13.49 -7.54
N ILE A 15 12.54 13.26 -8.79
CA ILE A 15 11.76 12.46 -9.74
C ILE A 15 11.55 11.04 -9.21
N SER A 16 12.64 10.38 -8.79
CA SER A 16 12.58 9.02 -8.25
C SER A 16 11.71 8.92 -6.99
N GLY A 17 11.68 9.98 -6.17
CA GLY A 17 10.88 10.06 -4.94
C GLY A 17 9.41 10.22 -5.23
N ILE A 18 9.04 11.02 -6.23
CA ILE A 18 7.65 11.14 -6.70
C ILE A 18 7.17 9.81 -7.29
N LEU A 19 8.00 9.16 -8.13
CA LEU A 19 7.65 7.88 -8.74
C LEU A 19 7.39 6.79 -7.68
N SER A 20 8.31 6.62 -6.73
CA SER A 20 8.13 5.66 -5.61
C SER A 20 6.99 6.08 -4.68
N GLY A 21 6.86 7.38 -4.41
CA GLY A 21 5.87 7.90 -3.48
C GLY A 21 4.43 7.70 -3.95
N ALA A 22 4.17 7.72 -5.25
CA ALA A 22 2.85 7.38 -5.79
C ALA A 22 2.49 5.90 -5.55
N LEU A 23 3.46 4.98 -5.68
CA LEU A 23 3.25 3.57 -5.33
C LEU A 23 2.98 3.41 -3.83
N TYR A 24 3.76 4.10 -2.99
CA TYR A 24 3.56 4.08 -1.54
C TYR A 24 2.17 4.60 -1.15
N ALA A 25 1.74 5.72 -1.74
CA ALA A 25 0.42 6.28 -1.54
C ALA A 25 -0.69 5.30 -1.94
N MET A 26 -0.59 4.67 -3.11
CA MET A 26 -1.61 3.72 -3.58
C MET A 26 -1.72 2.51 -2.65
N VAL A 27 -0.59 1.92 -2.25
CA VAL A 27 -0.58 0.76 -1.34
C VAL A 27 -1.14 1.16 0.03
N ALA A 28 -0.74 2.32 0.54
CA ALA A 28 -1.20 2.83 1.82
C ALA A 28 -2.70 3.20 1.80
N LEU A 29 -3.26 3.62 0.67
CA LEU A 29 -4.68 3.92 0.54
C LEU A 29 -5.56 2.71 0.89
N GLY A 30 -5.15 1.50 0.51
CA GLY A 30 -5.85 0.27 0.89
C GLY A 30 -5.88 0.08 2.41
N LEU A 31 -4.74 0.24 3.07
CA LEU A 31 -4.66 0.13 4.53
C LEU A 31 -5.41 1.29 5.24
N ALA A 32 -5.41 2.49 4.65
CA ALA A 32 -6.15 3.65 5.15
C ALA A 32 -7.67 3.43 5.12
N LEU A 33 -8.17 2.70 4.11
CA LEU A 33 -9.58 2.31 4.01
C LEU A 33 -9.99 1.36 5.14
N ILE A 34 -9.17 0.34 5.41
CA ILE A 34 -9.44 -0.60 6.51
C ILE A 34 -9.45 0.14 7.83
N PHE A 35 -8.42 0.94 8.09
CA PHE A 35 -8.31 1.66 9.36
C PHE A 35 -9.43 2.70 9.52
N GLY A 36 -9.76 3.45 8.47
CA GLY A 36 -10.81 4.47 8.52
C GLY A 36 -12.18 3.91 8.85
N VAL A 37 -12.55 2.75 8.28
CA VAL A 37 -13.89 2.17 8.45
C VAL A 37 -13.97 1.27 9.68
N MET A 38 -12.99 0.38 9.86
CA MET A 38 -13.05 -0.69 10.88
C MET A 38 -12.20 -0.40 12.10
N ARG A 39 -11.30 0.59 12.08
CA ARG A 39 -10.30 0.85 13.12
C ARG A 39 -9.44 -0.36 13.47
N ILE A 40 -9.18 -1.21 12.47
CA ILE A 40 -8.34 -2.41 12.61
C ILE A 40 -6.93 -2.12 12.10
N ILE A 41 -5.95 -2.52 12.91
CA ILE A 41 -4.54 -2.55 12.52
C ILE A 41 -4.32 -3.83 11.71
N ASN A 42 -4.25 -3.73 10.39
CA ASN A 42 -4.13 -4.89 9.51
C ASN A 42 -2.68 -5.18 9.11
N VAL A 43 -2.01 -6.06 9.87
CA VAL A 43 -0.64 -6.52 9.54
C VAL A 43 -0.62 -7.42 8.29
N ALA A 44 -1.74 -8.10 7.99
CA ALA A 44 -1.87 -8.97 6.82
C ALA A 44 -1.93 -8.22 5.47
N HIS A 45 -1.90 -6.87 5.48
CA HIS A 45 -1.88 -6.06 4.25
C HIS A 45 -0.69 -6.38 3.32
N GLY A 46 0.50 -6.52 3.88
CA GLY A 46 1.72 -6.88 3.14
C GLY A 46 1.68 -8.27 2.50
N PRO A 47 1.28 -9.32 3.24
CA PRO A 47 1.03 -10.64 2.64
C PRO A 47 -0.02 -10.62 1.51
N LEU A 48 -1.07 -9.80 1.60
CA LEU A 48 -2.02 -9.63 0.49
C LEU A 48 -1.36 -8.96 -0.73
N LEU A 49 -0.49 -7.98 -0.51
CA LEU A 49 0.36 -7.38 -1.54
C LEU A 49 1.30 -8.44 -2.16
N MET A 50 1.97 -9.24 -1.34
CA MET A 50 2.83 -10.34 -1.78
C MET A 50 2.05 -11.31 -2.69
N LEU A 51 0.85 -11.73 -2.31
CA LEU A 51 0.01 -12.60 -3.14
C LEU A 51 -0.35 -11.95 -4.48
N GLY A 52 -0.58 -10.64 -4.53
CA GLY A 52 -0.77 -9.91 -5.80
C GLY A 52 0.48 -9.91 -6.70
N ALA A 53 1.67 -9.81 -6.09
CA ALA A 53 2.95 -9.92 -6.78
C ALA A 53 3.15 -11.32 -7.38
N TYR A 54 2.88 -12.38 -6.60
CA TYR A 54 2.93 -13.76 -7.07
C TYR A 54 1.88 -14.05 -8.15
N THR A 55 0.66 -13.52 -8.02
CA THR A 55 -0.37 -13.65 -9.06
C THR A 55 0.13 -13.10 -10.39
N THR A 56 0.80 -11.94 -10.36
CA THR A 56 1.41 -11.33 -11.55
C THR A 56 2.56 -12.17 -12.09
N TYR A 57 3.45 -12.65 -11.22
CA TYR A 57 4.54 -13.54 -11.63
C TYR A 57 4.03 -14.81 -12.33
N PHE A 58 3.02 -15.49 -11.77
CA PHE A 58 2.50 -16.72 -12.37
C PHE A 58 1.77 -16.48 -13.69
N LEU A 59 0.96 -15.41 -13.78
CA LEU A 59 0.30 -15.06 -15.04
C LEU A 59 1.31 -14.63 -16.12
N TYR A 60 2.39 -13.94 -15.74
CA TYR A 60 3.47 -13.59 -16.66
C TYR A 60 4.27 -14.82 -17.11
N SER A 61 4.78 -15.61 -16.16
CA SER A 61 5.67 -16.74 -16.44
C SER A 61 4.98 -17.92 -17.12
N ALA A 62 3.73 -18.23 -16.76
CA ALA A 62 3.00 -19.37 -17.31
C ALA A 62 2.23 -19.03 -18.60
N LEU A 63 1.66 -17.83 -18.70
CA LEU A 63 0.78 -17.45 -19.82
C LEU A 63 1.37 -16.36 -20.73
N GLY A 64 2.52 -15.78 -20.39
CA GLY A 64 3.13 -14.69 -21.16
C GLY A 64 2.32 -13.38 -21.14
N ILE A 65 1.36 -13.24 -20.21
CA ILE A 65 0.50 -12.06 -20.15
C ILE A 65 1.33 -10.86 -19.70
N ASN A 66 1.19 -9.73 -20.40
CA ASN A 66 1.81 -8.47 -20.01
C ASN A 66 1.53 -8.16 -18.51
N PRO A 67 2.55 -7.99 -17.67
CA PRO A 67 2.40 -7.81 -16.22
C PRO A 67 1.52 -6.63 -15.79
N TYR A 68 1.39 -5.59 -16.63
CA TYR A 68 0.48 -4.49 -16.31
C TYR A 68 -0.99 -4.84 -16.56
N LEU A 69 -1.26 -5.79 -17.45
CA LEU A 69 -2.61 -6.32 -17.71
C LEU A 69 -3.03 -7.38 -16.68
N THR A 70 -2.11 -7.89 -15.86
CA THR A 70 -2.47 -8.79 -14.75
C THR A 70 -3.02 -8.03 -13.55
N VAL A 71 -2.85 -6.70 -13.48
CA VAL A 71 -3.29 -5.86 -12.35
C VAL A 71 -4.80 -6.01 -12.08
N PRO A 72 -5.73 -5.92 -13.05
CA PRO A 72 -7.15 -6.13 -12.77
C PRO A 72 -7.47 -7.55 -12.29
N VAL A 73 -6.74 -8.55 -12.79
CA VAL A 73 -6.92 -9.96 -12.39
C VAL A 73 -6.44 -10.15 -10.95
N SER A 74 -5.27 -9.63 -10.58
CA SER A 74 -4.77 -9.70 -9.21
C SER A 74 -5.71 -8.96 -8.24
N MET A 75 -6.22 -7.79 -8.64
CA MET A 75 -7.23 -7.06 -7.88
C MET A 75 -8.49 -7.90 -7.65
N LEU A 76 -9.01 -8.57 -8.68
CA LEU A 76 -10.22 -9.37 -8.56
C LEU A 76 -10.02 -10.60 -7.66
N VAL A 77 -8.92 -11.33 -7.85
CA VAL A 77 -8.59 -12.50 -7.04
C VAL A 77 -8.43 -12.10 -5.58
N LEU A 78 -7.65 -11.06 -5.29
CA LEU A 78 -7.40 -10.64 -3.92
C LEU A 78 -8.58 -9.86 -3.31
N PHE A 79 -9.47 -9.28 -4.11
CA PHE A 79 -10.76 -8.80 -3.62
C PHE A 79 -11.55 -9.94 -2.99
N VAL A 80 -11.67 -11.07 -3.71
CA VAL A 80 -12.38 -12.26 -3.22
C VAL A 80 -11.70 -12.83 -1.98
N VAL A 81 -10.37 -12.97 -1.99
CA VAL A 81 -9.60 -13.42 -0.81
C VAL A 81 -9.81 -12.48 0.37
N GLY A 82 -9.79 -11.16 0.15
CA GLY A 82 -10.06 -10.17 1.17
C GLY A 82 -11.46 -10.30 1.77
N VAL A 83 -12.49 -10.42 0.93
CA VAL A 83 -13.88 -10.64 1.39
C VAL A 83 -13.99 -11.93 2.20
N LEU A 84 -13.31 -13.01 1.78
CA LEU A 84 -13.30 -14.28 2.51
C LEU A 84 -12.61 -14.15 3.87
N LEU A 85 -11.45 -13.50 3.93
CA LEU A 85 -10.74 -13.25 5.19
C LEU A 85 -11.56 -12.39 6.14
N GLU A 86 -12.23 -11.36 5.61
CA GLU A 86 -13.11 -10.52 6.43
C GLU A 86 -14.25 -11.35 7.01
N ARG A 87 -14.99 -12.06 6.15
CA ARG A 87 -16.17 -12.82 6.55
C ARG A 87 -15.86 -13.95 7.53
N THR A 88 -14.68 -14.55 7.42
CA THR A 88 -14.30 -15.75 8.19
C THR A 88 -13.45 -15.45 9.40
N LEU A 89 -12.55 -14.47 9.35
CA LEU A 89 -11.61 -14.22 10.44
C LEU A 89 -11.84 -12.83 11.03
N VAL A 90 -11.72 -11.79 10.21
CA VAL A 90 -11.62 -10.41 10.72
C VAL A 90 -12.92 -9.93 11.35
N PHE A 91 -14.08 -10.30 10.80
CA PHE A 91 -15.39 -9.94 11.35
C PHE A 91 -15.54 -10.31 12.84
N ARG A 92 -14.89 -11.39 13.29
CA ARG A 92 -14.95 -11.87 14.68
C ARG A 92 -14.27 -10.94 15.69
N VAL A 93 -13.39 -10.03 15.24
CA VAL A 93 -12.62 -9.14 16.11
C VAL A 93 -12.84 -7.66 15.81
N VAL A 94 -13.80 -7.31 14.95
CA VAL A 94 -14.14 -5.92 14.60
C VAL A 94 -14.58 -5.11 15.81
N ASP A 95 -15.31 -5.73 16.74
CA ASP A 95 -15.82 -5.08 17.96
C ASP A 95 -14.92 -5.33 19.18
N ALA A 96 -13.79 -6.02 19.00
CA ALA A 96 -12.83 -6.32 20.05
C ALA A 96 -11.78 -5.20 20.20
N PRO A 97 -11.03 -5.14 21.32
CA PRO A 97 -9.93 -4.19 21.48
C PRO A 97 -8.92 -4.28 20.32
N GLU A 98 -8.31 -3.16 19.94
CA GLU A 98 -7.40 -3.06 18.79
C GLU A 98 -6.29 -4.12 18.78
N LEU A 99 -5.76 -4.47 19.96
CA LEU A 99 -4.77 -5.52 20.14
C LEU A 99 -5.24 -6.88 19.62
N SER A 100 -6.52 -7.21 19.76
CA SER A 100 -7.12 -8.47 19.27
C SER A 100 -7.07 -8.52 17.74
N SER A 101 -7.35 -7.39 17.08
CA SER A 101 -7.28 -7.26 15.63
C SER A 101 -5.84 -7.35 15.11
N LEU A 102 -4.89 -6.79 15.86
CA LEU A 102 -3.47 -6.89 15.59
C LEU A 102 -3.00 -8.35 15.70
N LEU A 103 -3.32 -9.03 16.81
CA LEU A 103 -2.95 -10.44 17.02
C LEU A 103 -3.52 -11.35 15.94
N LEU A 104 -4.80 -11.15 15.57
CA LEU A 104 -5.43 -11.92 14.50
C LEU A 104 -4.72 -11.68 13.15
N THR A 105 -4.54 -10.43 12.75
CA THR A 105 -3.96 -10.10 11.44
C THR A 105 -2.47 -10.45 11.37
N PHE A 106 -1.77 -10.45 12.51
CA PHE A 106 -0.42 -11.00 12.64
C PHE A 106 -0.41 -12.51 12.43
N GLY A 107 -1.34 -13.25 13.03
CA GLY A 107 -1.52 -14.68 12.80
C GLY A 107 -1.85 -15.01 11.33
N ILE A 108 -2.75 -14.25 10.71
CA ILE A 108 -3.04 -14.34 9.27
C ILE A 108 -1.77 -14.07 8.45
N SER A 109 -0.99 -13.05 8.83
CA SER A 109 0.24 -12.70 8.14
C SER A 109 1.25 -13.86 8.15
N ILE A 110 1.51 -14.44 9.31
CA ILE A 110 2.39 -15.62 9.45
C ILE A 110 1.86 -16.78 8.60
N ALA A 111 0.56 -17.07 8.67
CA ALA A 111 -0.05 -18.17 7.92
C ALA A 111 0.10 -17.97 6.40
N LEU A 112 -0.18 -16.77 5.88
CA LEU A 112 -0.07 -16.47 4.46
C LEU A 112 1.37 -16.50 3.96
N VAL A 113 2.32 -15.96 4.73
CA VAL A 113 3.75 -15.98 4.37
C VAL A 113 4.28 -17.42 4.35
N ASN A 114 3.99 -18.22 5.38
CA ASN A 114 4.44 -19.62 5.42
C ASN A 114 3.75 -20.47 4.35
N LEU A 115 2.46 -20.25 4.08
CA LEU A 115 1.78 -20.92 2.98
C LEU A 115 2.42 -20.57 1.63
N ALA A 116 2.78 -19.31 1.42
CA ALA A 116 3.51 -18.90 0.22
C ALA A 116 4.91 -19.52 0.14
N GLN A 117 5.64 -19.65 1.26
CA GLN A 117 6.93 -20.35 1.27
C GLN A 117 6.78 -21.84 0.92
N LEU A 118 5.75 -22.51 1.44
CA LEU A 118 5.47 -23.91 1.13
C LEU A 118 5.07 -24.13 -0.33
N LEU A 119 4.24 -23.24 -0.88
CA LEU A 119 3.72 -23.37 -2.25
C LEU A 119 4.69 -22.84 -3.31
N PHE A 120 5.45 -21.79 -3.00
CA PHE A 120 6.25 -21.03 -3.98
C PHE A 120 7.75 -21.04 -3.69
N THR A 121 8.21 -21.69 -2.62
CA THR A 121 9.61 -21.69 -2.18
C THR A 121 10.06 -20.29 -1.73
N SER A 122 11.22 -20.20 -1.08
CA SER A 122 11.81 -18.93 -0.63
C SER A 122 12.74 -18.28 -1.66
N ASP A 123 12.77 -18.83 -2.89
CA ASP A 123 13.64 -18.34 -3.96
C ASP A 123 13.20 -16.98 -4.48
N LEU A 124 14.18 -16.14 -4.82
CA LEU A 124 13.94 -14.87 -5.48
C LEU A 124 13.41 -15.10 -6.89
N ARG A 125 12.29 -14.45 -7.21
CA ARG A 125 11.67 -14.49 -8.54
C ARG A 125 11.59 -13.07 -9.10
N ALA A 126 11.83 -12.90 -10.39
CA ALA A 126 11.76 -11.59 -11.04
C ALA A 126 10.77 -11.61 -12.20
N VAL A 127 10.04 -10.51 -12.38
CA VAL A 127 9.24 -10.25 -13.58
C VAL A 127 10.00 -9.24 -14.43
N GLU A 128 10.85 -9.75 -15.31
CA GLU A 128 11.65 -8.91 -16.21
C GLU A 128 10.79 -8.42 -17.38
N TYR A 129 10.24 -7.21 -17.24
CA TYR A 129 9.42 -6.59 -18.28
C TYR A 129 9.63 -5.08 -18.33
N LEU A 130 9.75 -4.52 -19.54
CA LEU A 130 10.12 -3.11 -19.76
C LEU A 130 11.34 -2.68 -18.92
N THR A 131 12.41 -3.49 -18.95
CA THR A 131 13.65 -3.20 -18.25
C THR A 131 14.41 -2.02 -18.90
N GLY A 132 15.32 -1.42 -18.13
CA GLY A 132 16.11 -0.25 -18.55
C GLY A 132 15.44 1.10 -18.29
N SER A 133 16.06 2.15 -18.84
CA SER A 133 15.68 3.54 -18.59
C SER A 133 15.61 4.34 -19.89
N TRP A 134 14.70 5.31 -19.94
CA TRP A 134 14.76 6.40 -20.92
C TRP A 134 15.65 7.50 -20.37
N VAL A 135 16.61 7.95 -21.17
CA VAL A 135 17.48 9.07 -20.82
C VAL A 135 16.88 10.33 -21.44
N VAL A 136 16.45 11.27 -20.59
CA VAL A 136 15.87 12.55 -21.01
C VAL A 136 16.75 13.65 -20.43
N GLY A 137 17.63 14.21 -21.27
CA GLY A 137 18.67 15.14 -20.82
C GLY A 137 19.60 14.48 -19.78
N PRO A 138 19.81 15.09 -18.60
CA PRO A 138 20.68 14.51 -17.56
C PRO A 138 19.97 13.45 -16.69
N PHE A 139 18.67 13.18 -16.91
CA PHE A 139 17.87 12.32 -16.04
C PHE A 139 17.63 10.94 -16.66
N ALA A 140 17.71 9.91 -15.83
CA ALA A 140 17.44 8.53 -16.22
C ALA A 140 16.12 8.04 -15.61
N LEU A 141 15.10 7.85 -16.45
CA LEU A 141 13.77 7.44 -16.04
C LEU A 141 13.60 5.94 -16.27
N SER A 142 13.56 5.16 -15.19
CA SER A 142 13.25 3.72 -15.28
C SER A 142 11.88 3.53 -15.93
N LYS A 143 11.84 2.75 -17.01
CA LYS A 143 10.60 2.49 -17.77
C LYS A 143 9.56 1.81 -16.88
N SER A 144 9.97 0.78 -16.14
CA SER A 144 9.08 0.04 -15.24
C SER A 144 8.51 0.90 -14.12
N ARG A 145 9.33 1.76 -13.49
CA ARG A 145 8.87 2.70 -12.46
C ARG A 145 7.93 3.78 -13.00
N LEU A 146 8.18 4.28 -14.21
CA LEU A 146 7.33 5.30 -14.82
C LEU A 146 5.95 4.74 -15.18
N VAL A 147 5.89 3.55 -15.79
CA VAL A 147 4.61 2.89 -16.06
C VAL A 147 3.89 2.56 -14.75
N ALA A 148 4.60 2.05 -13.74
CA ALA A 148 4.02 1.79 -12.44
C ALA A 148 3.48 3.06 -11.76
N PHE A 149 4.16 4.20 -11.88
CA PHE A 149 3.67 5.50 -11.41
C PHE A 149 2.36 5.91 -12.09
N VAL A 150 2.25 5.74 -13.41
CA VAL A 150 1.03 6.05 -14.16
C VAL A 150 -0.13 5.18 -13.70
N PHE A 151 0.09 3.87 -13.56
CA PHE A 151 -0.93 2.94 -13.04
C PHE A 151 -1.30 3.26 -11.59
N ALA A 152 -0.33 3.55 -10.73
CA ALA A 152 -0.57 3.90 -9.34
C ALA A 152 -1.40 5.19 -9.20
N GLY A 153 -1.06 6.21 -9.98
CA GLY A 153 -1.81 7.46 -10.06
C GLY A 153 -3.23 7.24 -10.59
N ALA A 154 -3.39 6.44 -11.65
CA ALA A 154 -4.70 6.12 -12.22
C ALA A 154 -5.59 5.36 -11.23
N LEU A 155 -5.08 4.30 -10.61
CA LEU A 155 -5.84 3.51 -9.63
C LEU A 155 -6.16 4.30 -8.37
N THR A 156 -5.22 5.12 -7.89
CA THR A 156 -5.48 6.05 -6.78
C THR A 156 -6.58 7.03 -7.16
N GLY A 157 -6.48 7.69 -8.32
CA GLY A 157 -7.50 8.61 -8.83
C GLY A 157 -8.87 7.94 -8.96
N LEU A 158 -8.93 6.72 -9.50
CA LEU A 158 -10.16 5.93 -9.60
C LEU A 158 -10.74 5.61 -8.21
N ALA A 159 -9.90 5.26 -7.23
CA ALA A 159 -10.35 5.03 -5.86
C ALA A 159 -10.91 6.33 -5.23
N PHE A 160 -10.27 7.48 -5.45
CA PHE A 160 -10.78 8.78 -5.00
C PHE A 160 -12.14 9.13 -5.64
N LEU A 161 -12.28 8.95 -6.95
CA LEU A 161 -13.55 9.17 -7.65
C LEU A 161 -14.63 8.21 -7.15
N PHE A 162 -14.28 6.94 -6.96
CA PHE A 162 -15.18 5.93 -6.41
C PHE A 162 -15.69 6.32 -5.01
N LEU A 163 -14.78 6.69 -4.10
CA LEU A 163 -15.10 7.12 -2.73
C LEU A 163 -15.84 8.46 -2.69
N GLY A 164 -15.55 9.34 -3.66
CA GLY A 164 -16.13 10.67 -3.78
C GLY A 164 -17.59 10.65 -4.24
N TRP A 165 -17.87 9.90 -5.31
CA TRP A 165 -19.08 10.08 -6.11
C TRP A 165 -20.05 8.90 -6.07
N THR A 166 -19.60 7.68 -5.81
CA THR A 166 -20.50 6.51 -5.84
C THR A 166 -21.32 6.37 -4.55
N LYS A 167 -22.49 5.71 -4.63
CA LYS A 167 -23.32 5.41 -3.45
C LYS A 167 -22.57 4.54 -2.43
N LEU A 168 -21.84 3.52 -2.92
CA LEU A 168 -21.00 2.67 -2.07
C LEU A 168 -19.86 3.45 -1.43
N GLY A 169 -19.16 4.29 -2.19
CA GLY A 169 -18.10 5.16 -1.68
C GLY A 169 -18.61 6.11 -0.60
N LYS A 170 -19.75 6.76 -0.82
CA LYS A 170 -20.41 7.61 0.20
C LYS A 170 -20.77 6.83 1.46
N ALA A 171 -21.26 5.60 1.32
CA ALA A 171 -21.56 4.72 2.46
C ALA A 171 -20.29 4.35 3.24
N ILE A 172 -19.19 3.98 2.55
CA ILE A 172 -17.87 3.73 3.17
C ILE A 172 -17.42 4.94 3.98
N ARG A 173 -17.47 6.15 3.39
CA ARG A 173 -17.07 7.37 4.10
C ARG A 173 -17.97 7.66 5.30
N ALA A 174 -19.29 7.50 5.17
CA ALA A 174 -20.23 7.69 6.27
C ALA A 174 -19.92 6.73 7.43
N THR A 175 -19.67 5.46 7.15
CA THR A 175 -19.27 4.46 8.16
C THR A 175 -17.94 4.82 8.82
N SER A 176 -16.96 5.37 8.07
CA SER A 176 -15.69 5.81 8.66
C SER A 176 -15.80 7.02 9.59
N GLN A 177 -16.82 7.86 9.40
CA GLN A 177 -17.07 9.01 10.28
C GLN A 177 -17.76 8.58 11.58
N SER A 178 -18.86 7.85 11.45
CA SER A 178 -19.54 7.24 12.58
C SER A 178 -20.32 6.01 12.13
N ARG A 179 -19.88 4.85 12.62
CA ARG A 179 -20.56 3.57 12.40
C ARG A 179 -22.00 3.60 12.92
N GLU A 180 -22.22 4.19 14.09
CA GLU A 180 -23.54 4.26 14.73
C GLU A 180 -24.51 5.11 13.91
N VAL A 181 -24.10 6.31 13.50
CA VAL A 181 -24.93 7.20 12.66
C VAL A 181 -25.21 6.56 11.31
N ALA A 182 -24.23 5.89 10.70
CA ALA A 182 -24.41 5.18 9.44
C ALA A 182 -25.50 4.08 9.54
N MET A 183 -25.54 3.33 10.66
CA MET A 183 -26.57 2.31 10.90
C MET A 183 -27.97 2.93 11.03
N VAL A 184 -28.11 4.06 11.73
CA VAL A 184 -29.38 4.79 11.85
C VAL A 184 -29.87 5.30 10.49
N CYS A 185 -28.95 5.67 9.59
CA CYS A 185 -29.27 6.03 8.20
C CYS A 185 -29.57 4.82 7.29
N GLY A 186 -29.66 3.59 7.83
CA GLY A 186 -30.00 2.38 7.08
C GLY A 186 -28.83 1.78 6.28
N ILE A 187 -27.58 2.19 6.54
CA ILE A 187 -26.40 1.60 5.90
C ILE A 187 -26.10 0.26 6.57
N ASN A 188 -26.06 -0.82 5.77
CA ASN A 188 -25.63 -2.13 6.24
C ASN A 188 -24.11 -2.14 6.43
N VAL A 189 -23.67 -1.86 7.66
CA VAL A 189 -22.25 -1.74 8.02
C VAL A 189 -21.48 -3.04 7.79
N GLN A 190 -22.08 -4.21 8.04
CA GLN A 190 -21.43 -5.50 7.81
C GLN A 190 -21.06 -5.68 6.33
N ARG A 191 -21.96 -5.29 5.42
CA ARG A 191 -21.67 -5.28 3.97
C ARG A 191 -20.59 -4.27 3.61
N ILE A 192 -20.56 -3.11 4.27
CA ILE A 192 -19.51 -2.10 4.07
C ILE A 192 -18.15 -2.62 4.54
N HIS A 193 -18.07 -3.34 5.65
CA HIS A 193 -16.82 -3.95 6.13
C HIS A 193 -16.27 -4.97 5.12
N LEU A 194 -17.12 -5.91 4.66
CA LEU A 194 -16.79 -6.88 3.61
C LEU A 194 -16.21 -6.20 2.35
N ILE A 195 -16.94 -5.22 1.80
CA ILE A 195 -16.53 -4.52 0.58
C ILE A 195 -15.25 -3.72 0.80
N THR A 196 -15.11 -3.06 1.95
CA THR A 196 -13.94 -2.24 2.27
C THR A 196 -12.68 -3.09 2.40
N PHE A 197 -12.76 -4.23 3.11
CA PHE A 197 -11.63 -5.13 3.25
C PHE A 197 -11.25 -5.76 1.90
N GLY A 198 -12.24 -6.15 1.08
CA GLY A 198 -12.01 -6.60 -0.29
C GLY A 198 -11.33 -5.54 -1.16
N LEU A 199 -11.82 -4.30 -1.16
CA LEU A 199 -11.21 -3.19 -1.91
C LEU A 199 -9.78 -2.90 -1.46
N ALA A 200 -9.52 -2.94 -0.16
CA ALA A 200 -8.19 -2.76 0.40
C ALA A 200 -7.22 -3.87 -0.02
N ALA A 201 -7.67 -5.13 0.02
CA ALA A 201 -6.90 -6.27 -0.47
C ALA A 201 -6.63 -6.17 -1.98
N ALA A 202 -7.61 -5.69 -2.76
CA ALA A 202 -7.45 -5.45 -4.19
C ALA A 202 -6.40 -4.36 -4.46
N LEU A 203 -6.43 -3.24 -3.74
CA LEU A 203 -5.43 -2.17 -3.86
C LEU A 203 -4.02 -2.64 -3.43
N ALA A 204 -3.93 -3.45 -2.37
CA ALA A 204 -2.68 -4.09 -1.96
C ALA A 204 -2.13 -4.97 -3.10
N ALA A 205 -2.99 -5.78 -3.71
CA ALA A 205 -2.63 -6.68 -4.80
C ALA A 205 -2.21 -5.94 -6.08
N ALA A 206 -2.87 -4.83 -6.40
CA ALA A 206 -2.44 -3.94 -7.48
C ALA A 206 -1.04 -3.38 -7.21
N GLY A 207 -0.78 -2.96 -5.98
CA GLY A 207 0.56 -2.58 -5.53
C GLY A 207 1.59 -3.67 -5.76
N GLY A 208 1.28 -4.88 -5.30
CA GLY A 208 2.15 -6.04 -5.45
C GLY A 208 2.45 -6.37 -6.91
N ALA A 209 1.43 -6.31 -7.76
CA ALA A 209 1.56 -6.51 -9.20
C ALA A 209 2.52 -5.49 -9.85
N LEU A 210 2.38 -4.21 -9.52
CA LEU A 210 3.27 -3.16 -10.05
C LEU A 210 4.69 -3.28 -9.48
N ILE A 211 4.82 -3.60 -8.19
CA ILE A 211 6.11 -3.77 -7.51
C ILE A 211 6.88 -4.97 -8.07
N ALA A 212 6.19 -6.06 -8.46
CA ALA A 212 6.81 -7.26 -9.01
C ALA A 212 7.65 -7.01 -10.28
N VAL A 213 7.33 -5.94 -11.04
CA VAL A 213 8.06 -5.53 -12.25
C VAL A 213 9.23 -4.58 -11.94
N ILE A 214 9.36 -4.11 -10.70
CA ILE A 214 10.40 -3.16 -10.27
C ILE A 214 11.47 -3.86 -9.44
N VAL A 215 11.07 -4.82 -8.59
CA VAL A 215 11.97 -5.54 -7.69
C VAL A 215 11.66 -7.04 -7.72
N ALA A 216 12.65 -7.85 -7.33
CA ALA A 216 12.43 -9.28 -7.14
C ALA A 216 11.42 -9.53 -6.01
N ILE A 217 10.64 -10.59 -6.17
CA ILE A 217 9.60 -11.02 -5.23
C ILE A 217 10.10 -12.24 -4.46
N GLN A 218 9.71 -12.28 -3.18
CA GLN A 218 9.91 -13.41 -2.27
C GLN A 218 8.78 -13.40 -1.25
N PRO A 219 8.51 -14.53 -0.55
CA PRO A 219 7.38 -14.60 0.38
C PRO A 219 7.43 -13.56 1.52
N GLU A 220 8.62 -13.14 1.94
CA GLU A 220 8.76 -12.18 3.05
C GLU A 220 8.65 -10.71 2.61
N MET A 221 8.54 -10.44 1.30
CA MET A 221 8.57 -9.07 0.77
C MET A 221 7.48 -8.17 1.38
N GLY A 222 6.33 -8.75 1.73
CA GLY A 222 5.16 -8.01 2.20
C GLY A 222 5.41 -7.19 3.47
N GLN A 223 6.30 -7.65 4.36
CA GLN A 223 6.51 -7.02 5.66
C GLN A 223 7.03 -5.58 5.55
N ILE A 224 8.01 -5.34 4.67
CA ILE A 224 8.54 -3.99 4.41
C ILE A 224 7.42 -3.07 3.93
N TRP A 225 6.57 -3.54 3.01
CA TRP A 225 5.47 -2.75 2.46
C TRP A 225 4.34 -2.50 3.48
N THR A 226 4.08 -3.43 4.39
CA THR A 226 3.19 -3.19 5.54
C THR A 226 3.69 -2.02 6.36
N PHE A 227 4.98 -2.02 6.75
CA PHE A 227 5.55 -0.95 7.55
C PHE A 227 5.56 0.40 6.82
N LYS A 228 5.92 0.43 5.54
CA LYS A 228 5.84 1.66 4.73
C LYS A 228 4.41 2.19 4.66
N SER A 229 3.42 1.30 4.52
CA SER A 229 2.00 1.70 4.49
C SER A 229 1.53 2.30 5.81
N PHE A 230 1.92 1.71 6.95
CA PHE A 230 1.64 2.29 8.27
C PHE A 230 2.27 3.67 8.42
N LEU A 231 3.51 3.82 8.01
CA LEU A 231 4.19 5.10 8.05
C LEU A 231 3.49 6.16 7.20
N VAL A 232 3.09 5.83 5.98
CA VAL A 232 2.33 6.74 5.12
C VAL A 232 1.03 7.18 5.78
N ILE A 233 0.30 6.26 6.43
CA ILE A 233 -0.97 6.58 7.09
C ILE A 233 -0.75 7.45 8.32
N VAL A 234 0.26 7.16 9.13
CA VAL A 234 0.60 7.98 10.30
C VAL A 234 1.04 9.37 9.87
N LEU A 235 1.86 9.47 8.83
CA LEU A 235 2.33 10.73 8.27
C LEU A 235 1.17 11.53 7.66
N GLY A 236 0.27 10.86 6.94
CA GLY A 236 -0.92 11.48 6.32
C GLY A 236 -2.04 11.84 7.31
N GLY A 237 -2.14 11.12 8.42
CA GLY A 237 -3.27 11.15 9.34
C GLY A 237 -4.20 9.95 9.13
N ALA A 238 -4.40 9.17 10.19
CA ALA A 238 -5.12 7.90 10.10
C ALA A 238 -6.60 8.11 9.72
N GLY A 239 -7.08 7.37 8.71
CA GLY A 239 -8.43 7.52 8.17
C GLY A 239 -8.64 8.73 7.23
N ASN A 240 -7.59 9.53 6.95
CA ASN A 240 -7.65 10.61 5.98
C ASN A 240 -7.09 10.14 4.61
N TYR A 241 -7.97 9.84 3.66
CA TYR A 241 -7.58 9.32 2.34
C TYR A 241 -6.68 10.31 1.56
N PRO A 242 -7.00 11.61 1.42
CA PRO A 242 -6.06 12.62 0.90
C PRO A 242 -4.71 12.66 1.63
N GLY A 243 -4.74 12.48 2.96
CA GLY A 243 -3.55 12.38 3.80
C GLY A 243 -2.60 11.28 3.35
N ALA A 244 -3.11 10.10 2.99
CA ALA A 244 -2.28 8.99 2.50
C ALA A 244 -1.55 9.32 1.19
N LEU A 245 -2.12 10.14 0.30
CA LEU A 245 -1.46 10.56 -0.93
C LEU A 245 -0.24 11.44 -0.65
N LEU A 246 -0.44 12.48 0.15
CA LEU A 246 0.64 13.37 0.58
C LEU A 246 1.67 12.61 1.40
N GLY A 247 1.21 11.68 2.25
CA GLY A 247 2.06 10.83 3.06
C GLY A 247 3.00 9.96 2.23
N GLY A 248 2.47 9.33 1.16
CA GLY A 248 3.24 8.50 0.26
C GLY A 248 4.29 9.29 -0.52
N VAL A 249 3.91 10.45 -1.07
CA VAL A 249 4.83 11.32 -1.81
C VAL A 249 5.94 11.85 -0.89
N LEU A 250 5.61 12.30 0.31
CA LEU A 250 6.59 12.77 1.28
C LEU A 250 7.54 11.66 1.70
N LEU A 251 7.02 10.46 2.00
CA LEU A 251 7.85 9.31 2.32
C LEU A 251 8.81 8.97 1.17
N GLY A 252 8.30 8.92 -0.06
CA GLY A 252 9.10 8.66 -1.25
C GLY A 252 10.22 9.69 -1.45
N LEU A 253 9.94 10.98 -1.24
CA LEU A 253 10.94 12.03 -1.31
C LEU A 253 11.99 11.89 -0.20
N ILE A 254 11.56 11.64 1.04
CA ILE A 254 12.45 11.49 2.20
C ILE A 254 13.41 10.31 1.99
N GLU A 255 12.90 9.14 1.59
CA GLU A 255 13.73 7.96 1.37
C GLU A 255 14.76 8.19 0.25
N GLN A 256 14.35 8.82 -0.86
CA GLN A 256 15.27 9.03 -1.97
C GLN A 256 16.30 10.12 -1.68
N VAL A 257 15.94 11.17 -0.92
CA VAL A 257 16.93 12.16 -0.45
C VAL A 257 17.89 11.53 0.56
N ALA A 258 17.41 10.70 1.48
CA ALA A 258 18.26 9.97 2.42
C ALA A 258 19.28 9.07 1.69
N SER A 259 18.88 8.48 0.56
CA SER A 259 19.75 7.62 -0.25
C SER A 259 20.95 8.33 -0.89
N LEU A 260 20.98 9.67 -0.91
CA LEU A 260 22.17 10.43 -1.32
C LEU A 260 23.29 10.39 -0.28
N PHE A 261 22.94 10.23 0.99
CA PHE A 261 23.87 10.32 2.12
C PHE A 261 24.10 8.98 2.80
N LEU A 262 23.15 8.05 2.65
CA LEU A 262 23.10 6.78 3.35
C LEU A 262 23.00 5.62 2.37
N THR A 263 23.30 4.41 2.83
CA THR A 263 22.99 3.19 2.06
C THR A 263 21.48 3.03 1.93
N THR A 264 21.03 2.22 0.96
CA THR A 264 19.61 1.95 0.75
C THR A 264 18.95 1.40 2.02
N GLN A 265 19.60 0.46 2.71
CA GLN A 265 19.09 -0.09 3.97
C GLN A 265 18.99 0.97 5.08
N LEU A 266 19.99 1.85 5.22
CA LEU A 266 19.93 2.93 6.22
C LEU A 266 18.90 4.01 5.86
N SER A 267 18.61 4.20 4.57
CA SER A 267 17.58 5.13 4.11
C SER A 267 16.17 4.67 4.54
N GLU A 268 15.93 3.35 4.59
CA GLU A 268 14.69 2.79 5.14
C GLU A 268 14.60 2.99 6.66
N VAL A 269 15.73 2.94 7.38
CA VAL A 269 15.76 3.25 8.83
C VAL A 269 15.36 4.70 9.10
N VAL A 270 15.76 5.64 8.24
CA VAL A 270 15.34 7.06 8.37
C VAL A 270 13.83 7.19 8.36
N ALA A 271 13.14 6.44 7.50
CA ALA A 271 11.69 6.41 7.45
C ALA A 271 11.07 5.94 8.79
N TYR A 272 11.63 4.91 9.41
CA TYR A 272 11.17 4.42 10.71
C TYR A 272 11.49 5.35 11.88
N VAL A 273 12.65 6.02 11.86
CA VAL A 273 12.95 7.06 12.86
C VAL A 273 11.95 8.21 12.71
N LEU A 274 11.66 8.61 11.48
CA LEU A 274 10.69 9.66 11.19
C LEU A 274 9.27 9.28 11.64
N LEU A 275 8.87 8.01 11.51
CA LEU A 275 7.64 7.50 12.10
C LEU A 275 7.59 7.77 13.61
N VAL A 276 8.63 7.38 14.36
CA VAL A 276 8.70 7.57 15.81
C VAL A 276 8.64 9.05 16.18
N VAL A 277 9.38 9.90 15.46
CA VAL A 277 9.38 11.35 15.68
C VAL A 277 7.99 11.94 15.45
N ILE A 278 7.30 11.56 14.37
CA ILE A 278 5.93 12.03 14.10
C ILE A 278 4.97 11.58 15.18
N LEU A 279 5.05 10.33 15.63
CA LEU A 279 4.18 9.83 16.71
C LEU A 279 4.40 10.60 18.02
N LEU A 280 5.64 11.01 18.32
CA LEU A 280 5.97 11.81 19.50
C LEU A 280 5.50 13.27 19.39
N VAL A 281 5.63 13.89 18.21
CA VAL A 281 5.39 15.33 18.02
C VAL A 281 3.98 15.65 17.54
N ARG A 282 3.42 14.83 16.65
CA ARG A 282 2.08 14.99 16.06
C ARG A 282 1.42 13.62 15.78
N PRO A 283 0.86 12.95 16.81
CA PRO A 283 0.23 11.64 16.66
C PRO A 283 -1.00 11.63 15.73
N THR A 284 -1.59 12.79 15.44
CA THR A 284 -2.68 12.93 14.47
C THR A 284 -2.21 12.93 13.01
N GLY A 285 -0.91 12.97 12.73
CA GLY A 285 -0.36 13.13 11.38
C GLY A 285 -0.46 14.55 10.83
N LEU A 286 -0.08 14.74 9.56
CA LEU A 286 -0.01 16.06 8.91
C LEU A 286 -1.38 16.66 8.63
N LEU A 287 -2.37 15.84 8.24
CA LEU A 287 -3.73 16.26 7.91
C LEU A 287 -4.80 15.63 8.80
N GLY A 288 -4.44 15.06 9.96
CA GLY A 288 -5.43 14.59 10.92
C GLY A 288 -6.18 15.76 11.54
N GLY A 289 -7.50 15.77 11.38
CA GLY A 289 -8.36 16.74 12.05
C GLY A 289 -8.35 16.54 13.56
N ARG A 290 -8.26 17.64 14.31
CA ARG A 290 -8.68 17.65 15.72
C ARG A 290 -10.17 17.28 15.74
N GLN A 291 -10.51 16.17 16.39
CA GLN A 291 -11.91 15.91 16.76
C GLN A 291 -12.29 17.00 17.78
N THR A 292 -12.97 18.04 17.29
CA THR A 292 -13.74 18.98 18.11
C THR A 292 -15.14 18.42 18.30
#